data_AF-A0A958YYZ4-F1
#
_entry.id   AF-A0A958YYZ4-F1
#
_cell.length_a   1.000
_cell.length_b   1.000
_cell.length_c   1.000
_cell.angle_alpha   90.00
_cell.angle_beta   90.00
_cell.angle_gamma   90.00
#
_symmetry.space_group_name_H-M   'P 1'
#
loop_
_entity.id
_entity.type
_entity.pdbx_description
1 polymer ?
#
loop_
_entity_poly.entity_id
_entity_poly.type
_entity_poly.pdbx_seq_one_letter_code
_entity_poly.pdbx_strand_id
1 'polypeptide(L)' 'MEYLTVKSLHIIFVTTWFAGLFYIVRLFVYQIEASQKPSPDKEILGAQLKIMASRLWNIITWPSMILA' A
#
# COMPACT_ATOMS: atom_id res chain seq x y z
N MET A 1 -26.84 -7.78 -18.00
CA MET A 1 -25.40 -8.15 -18.00
C MET A 1 -24.53 -7.06 -17.39
N GLU A 2 -24.76 -5.77 -17.64
CA GLU A 2 -23.94 -4.68 -17.04
C GLU A 2 -23.91 -4.65 -15.50
N TYR A 3 -25.05 -4.86 -14.82
CA TYR A 3 -25.10 -4.82 -13.35
C TYR A 3 -24.14 -5.80 -12.68
N LEU A 4 -24.01 -7.01 -13.22
CA LEU A 4 -23.10 -8.02 -12.68
C LEU A 4 -21.64 -7.63 -12.91
N THR A 5 -21.32 -7.08 -14.08
CA THR A 5 -19.97 -6.59 -14.40
C THR A 5 -19.54 -5.45 -13.48
N VAL A 6 -20.41 -4.46 -13.26
CA VAL A 6 -20.15 -3.34 -12.35
C VAL A 6 -19.98 -3.83 -10.91
N LYS A 7 -20.83 -4.77 -10.47
CA LYS A 7 -20.74 -5.36 -9.12
C LYS A 7 -19.45 -6.17 -8.93
N SER A 8 -19.01 -6.92 -9.94
CA SER A 8 -17.74 -7.64 -9.92
C SER A 8 -16.54 -6.68 -9.86
N LEU A 9 -16.54 -5.60 -10.66
CA LEU A 9 -15.49 -4.58 -10.62
C LEU A 9 -15.42 -3.90 -9.25
N HIS A 10 -16.56 -3.51 -8.68
CA HIS A 10 -16.63 -2.93 -7.33
C HIS A 10 -15.99 -3.85 -6.27
N ILE A 11 -16.32 -5.14 -6.28
CA ILE A 11 -15.75 -6.12 -5.33
C ILE A 11 -14.23 -6.23 -5.52
N ILE A 12 -13.75 -6.25 -6.78
CA ILE A 12 -12.32 -6.30 -7.07
C ILE A 12 -11.62 -5.07 -6.48
N PHE A 13 -12.14 -3.87 -6.75
CA PHE A 13 -11.56 -2.61 -6.27
C PHE A 13 -11.53 -2.52 -4.74
N VAL A 14 -12.63 -2.88 -4.08
CA VAL A 14 -12.72 -2.96 -2.61
C VAL A 14 -11.68 -3.94 -2.07
N THR A 15 -11.52 -5.11 -2.69
CA THR A 15 -10.55 -6.12 -2.23
C THR A 15 -9.10 -5.63 -2.39
N THR A 16 -8.75 -5.00 -3.52
CA THR A 16 -7.42 -4.38 -3.72
C THR A 16 -7.17 -3.22 -2.77
N TRP A 17 -8.18 -2.42 -2.45
CA TRP A 17 -8.08 -1.35 -1.47
C TRP A 17 -7.80 -1.89 -0.06
N PHE A 18 -8.56 -2.90 0.37
CA PHE A 18 -8.31 -3.57 1.66
C PHE A 18 -6.91 -4.19 1.73
N ALA A 19 -6.44 -4.84 0.66
CA ALA A 19 -5.08 -5.37 0.60
C ALA A 19 -4.01 -4.28 0.78
N GLY A 20 -4.19 -3.11 0.16
CA GLY A 20 -3.33 -1.94 0.34
C GLY A 20 -3.31 -1.42 1.78
N LEU A 21 -4.46 -1.40 2.45
CA LEU A 21 -4.58 -0.98 3.85
C LEU A 21 -3.89 -1.94 4.83
N PHE A 22 -3.95 -3.25 4.60
CA PHE A 22 -3.17 -4.18 5.43
C PHE A 22 -1.67 -4.11 5.15
N TYR A 23 -1.27 -3.87 3.89
CA TYR A 23 0.14 -3.78 3.53
C TYR A 23 0.82 -2.52 4.09
N ILE A 24 0.11 -1.38 4.19
CA ILE A 24 0.71 -0.15 4.73
C ILE A 24 1.07 -0.30 6.21
N VAL A 25 0.24 -0.99 7.01
CA VAL A 25 0.52 -1.26 8.43
C VAL A 25 1.81 -2.06 8.58
N ARG A 26 2.01 -3.09 7.75
CA ARG A 26 3.25 -3.88 7.73
C ARG A 26 4.46 -3.02 7.39
N LEU A 27 4.30 -2.11 6.43
CA LEU A 27 5.38 -1.22 6.01
C LEU A 27 5.78 -0.23 7.12
N PHE A 28 4.82 0.24 7.93
CA PHE A 28 5.10 1.06 9.11
C PHE A 28 5.93 0.31 10.16
N VAL A 29 5.66 -0.98 10.39
CA VAL A 29 6.46 -1.80 11.31
C VAL A 29 7.91 -1.89 10.82
N TYR A 30 8.13 -2.16 9.53
CA TYR A 30 9.48 -2.18 8.96
C TYR A 30 10.19 -0.83 9.01
N GLN A 31 9.45 0.28 8.91
CA GLN A 31 10.01 1.62 9.08
C GLN A 31 10.55 1.83 10.50
N ILE A 32 9.83 1.35 11.51
CA ILE A 32 10.25 1.44 12.91
C ILE A 32 11.47 0.54 13.16
N GLU A 33 11.46 -0.69 12.65
CA GLU A 33 12.61 -1.61 12.76
C GLU A 33 13.87 -1.06 12.06
N ALA A 34 13.73 -0.51 10.86
CA ALA A 34 14.83 0.12 10.14
C ALA A 34 15.38 1.35 10.87
N SER A 35 14.53 2.09 11.58
CA SER A 35 14.94 3.27 12.37
C SER A 35 15.79 2.92 13.60
N GLN A 36 15.69 1.68 14.09
CA GLN A 36 16.48 1.18 15.23
C GLN A 36 17.85 0.62 14.82
N LYS A 37 18.12 0.45 13.52
CA LYS A 37 19.43 -0.03 13.05
C LYS A 37 20.52 1.06 13.09
N PRO A 38 21.79 0.68 13.31
CA PRO A 38 22.91 1.62 13.24
C PRO A 38 23.10 2.19 11.82
N SER A 39 23.70 3.37 11.74
CA SER A 39 24.10 4.00 10.47
C SER A 39 25.18 3.15 9.78
N PRO A 40 25.17 2.97 8.44
CA PRO A 40 24.40 3.68 7.41
C PRO A 40 23.11 2.99 6.93
N ASP A 41 22.84 1.77 7.37
CA ASP A 41 21.72 0.95 6.88
C ASP A 41 20.35 1.60 7.12
N LYS A 42 20.22 2.37 8.21
CA LYS A 42 19.01 3.14 8.54
C LYS A 42 18.57 4.09 7.42
N GLU A 43 19.51 4.83 6.82
CA GLU A 43 19.19 5.84 5.80
C GLU A 43 18.78 5.20 4.49
N ILE A 44 19.46 4.12 4.10
CA ILE A 44 19.20 3.37 2.86
C ILE A 44 17.84 2.66 2.96
N LEU A 45 17.62 1.89 4.03
CA LEU A 45 16.36 1.19 4.27
C LEU A 45 15.20 2.17 4.45
N GLY A 46 15.40 3.26 5.18
CA GLY A 46 14.38 4.28 5.38
C GLY A 46 13.95 4.97 4.09
N ALA A 47 14.89 5.32 3.22
CA ALA A 47 14.59 5.91 1.91
C ALA A 47 13.86 4.92 0.99
N GLN A 48 14.29 3.65 0.97
CA GLN A 48 13.66 2.61 0.17
C GLN A 48 12.22 2.31 0.64
N LEU A 49 12.00 2.16 1.94
CA LEU A 49 10.68 1.92 2.52
C LEU A 49 9.73 3.10 2.25
N LYS A 50 10.21 4.34 2.31
CA LYS A 50 9.43 5.53 1.93
C LYS A 50 8.98 5.51 0.47
N ILE A 51 9.86 5.10 -0.46
CA ILE A 51 9.51 4.97 -1.87
C ILE A 51 8.47 3.86 -2.06
N MET A 52 8.64 2.71 -1.39
CA MET A 52 7.67 1.61 -1.43
C MET A 52 6.30 2.05 -0.89
N ALA A 53 6.27 2.84 0.19
CA ALA A 53 5.04 3.38 0.78
C ALA A 53 4.31 4.31 -0.19
N SER A 54 5.05 5.23 -0.81
CA SER A 54 4.49 6.19 -1.77
C SER A 54 3.93 5.49 -3.01
N ARG A 55 4.63 4.47 -3.52
CA ARG A 55 4.16 3.67 -4.66
C ARG A 55 2.90 2.88 -4.32
N LEU A 56 2.88 2.20 -3.18
CA LEU A 56 1.70 1.48 -2.70
C LEU A 56 0.48 2.42 -2.60
N TRP A 57 0.67 3.57 -1.95
CA TRP A 57 -0.42 4.51 -1.73
C TRP A 57 -0.96 5.11 -3.03
N ASN A 58 -0.07 5.62 -3.88
CA ASN A 58 -0.47 6.34 -5.10
C ASN A 58 -0.91 5.41 -6.24
N ILE A 59 -0.38 4.19 -6.34
CA ILE A 59 -0.66 3.27 -7.46
C ILE A 59 -1.77 2.28 -7.11
N ILE A 60 -1.86 1.83 -5.85
CA ILE A 60 -2.81 0.78 -5.46
C ILE A 60 -3.95 1.40 -4.66
N THR A 61 -3.66 2.02 -3.52
CA THR A 61 -4.71 2.42 -2.57
C THR A 61 -5.56 3.57 -3.08
N TRP A 62 -4.95 4.61 -3.66
CA TRP A 62 -5.65 5.80 -4.13
C TRP A 62 -6.61 5.56 -5.31
N PRO A 63 -6.20 4.93 -6.43
CA PRO A 63 -7.12 4.65 -7.54
C PRO A 63 -8.16 3.60 -7.17
N SER A 64 -7.82 2.59 -6.36
CA SER A 64 -8.79 1.58 -5.92
C SER A 64 -9.88 2.18 -5.01
N MET A 65 -9.56 3.21 -4.23
CA MET A 65 -10.54 3.92 -3.39
C MET A 65 -11.51 4.78 -4.22
N ILE A 66 -11.05 5.34 -5.34
CA ILE A 66 -11.87 6.18 -6.22
C ILE A 66 -12.77 5.33 -7.12
N LEU A 67 -12.31 4.13 -7.50
CA LEU A 67 -13.01 3.21 -8.41
C LEU A 67 -13.89 2.18 -7.68
N ALA A 68 -13.69 1.98 -6.38
CA ALA A 68 -14.61 1.24 -5.51
C ALA A 68 -15.88 2.06 -5.30
#